data_AF-A0AB35III9-F1
#
_entry.id   AF-A0AB35III9-F1
#
_cell.length_a   1.000
_cell.length_b   1.000
_cell.length_c   1.000
_cell.angle_alpha   90.00
_cell.angle_beta   90.00
_cell.angle_gamma   90.00
#
_symmetry.space_group_name_H-M   'P 1'
#
loop_
_entity.id
_entity.type
_entity.pdbx_description
1 polymer ?
#
loop_
_entity_poly.entity_id
_entity_poly.type
_entity_poly.pdbx_seq_one_letter_code
_entity_poly.pdbx_strand_id
1 'polypeptide(L)'
;MLNCDELLNLEEKILEALPDKLTTILIKLNSNGKLDEFLEVLDLGYLTSQNTYRPYRSGKIVVVGQTEVKESILLGVAESCGVSKDRFEFCLDYNKAKSYNFKKM
;
A
#
# COMPACT_ATOMS: atom_id res chain seq x y z
N MET A 1 23.96 10.51 -25.23
CA MET A 1 22.66 11.23 -25.25
C MET A 1 22.04 10.98 -26.60
N LEU A 2 20.73 10.71 -26.64
CA LEU A 2 20.01 10.59 -27.91
C LEU A 2 19.83 11.99 -28.50
N ASN A 3 19.90 12.10 -29.82
CA ASN A 3 19.58 13.32 -30.56
C ASN A 3 18.05 13.48 -30.73
N CYS A 4 17.60 14.62 -31.27
CA CYS A 4 16.18 14.90 -31.43
C CYS A 4 15.44 13.86 -32.28
N ASP A 5 16.04 13.41 -33.39
CA ASP A 5 15.42 12.41 -34.27
C ASP A 5 15.34 11.05 -33.60
N GLU A 6 16.37 10.68 -32.83
CA GLU A 6 16.38 9.46 -32.03
C GLU A 6 15.32 9.49 -30.90
N LEU A 7 15.05 10.67 -30.33
CA LEU A 7 14.00 10.85 -29.33
C LEU A 7 12.60 10.72 -29.94
N LEU A 8 12.35 11.33 -31.10
CA LEU A 8 11.06 11.22 -31.81
C LEU A 8 10.77 9.77 -32.24
N ASN A 9 11.77 9.09 -32.79
CA ASN A 9 11.64 7.67 -33.15
C ASN A 9 11.38 6.78 -31.92
N LEU A 10 11.95 7.14 -30.77
CA LEU A 10 11.72 6.40 -29.52
C LEU A 10 10.31 6.65 -29.00
N GLU A 11 9.83 7.90 -29.04
CA GLU A 11 8.47 8.26 -28.68
C GLU A 11 7.44 7.46 -29.48
N GLU A 12 7.59 7.40 -30.80
CA GLU A 12 6.67 6.65 -31.68
C GLU A 12 6.60 5.16 -31.29
N LYS A 13 7.76 4.52 -31.11
CA LYS A 13 7.83 3.11 -30.67
C LYS A 13 7.23 2.89 -29.27
N ILE A 14 7.39 3.86 -28.37
CA ILE A 14 6.78 3.79 -27.04
C ILE A 14 5.26 3.87 -27.20
N LEU A 15 4.73 4.82 -27.97
CA LEU A 15 3.30 4.99 -28.16
C LEU A 15 2.63 3.78 -28.84
N GLU A 16 3.34 3.07 -29.72
CA GLU A 16 2.85 1.81 -30.31
C GLU A 16 2.81 0.66 -29.29
N ALA A 17 3.83 0.52 -28.45
CA ALA A 17 3.97 -0.62 -27.54
C ALA A 17 3.33 -0.41 -26.15
N LEU A 18 3.12 0.84 -25.74
CA LEU A 18 2.67 1.21 -24.41
C LEU A 18 1.22 0.78 -24.14
N PRO A 19 0.23 0.94 -25.05
CA PRO A 19 -1.16 0.60 -24.78
C PRO A 19 -1.34 -0.85 -24.31
N ASP A 20 -0.66 -1.79 -24.96
CA ASP A 20 -0.72 -3.22 -24.63
C ASP A 20 -0.04 -3.57 -23.31
N LYS A 21 0.93 -2.76 -22.88
CA LYS A 21 1.78 -3.04 -21.70
C LYS A 21 1.43 -2.17 -20.50
N LEU A 22 0.68 -1.09 -20.68
CA LEU A 22 0.45 -0.06 -19.68
C LEU A 22 -0.16 -0.65 -18.41
N THR A 23 -1.22 -1.43 -18.54
CA THR A 23 -1.88 -2.08 -17.40
C THR A 23 -0.92 -2.97 -16.61
N THR A 24 -0.12 -3.78 -17.29
CA THR A 24 0.88 -4.65 -16.65
C THR A 24 1.95 -3.85 -15.91
N ILE A 25 2.42 -2.76 -16.52
CA ILE A 25 3.41 -1.85 -15.92
C ILE A 25 2.83 -1.20 -14.66
N LEU A 26 1.61 -0.66 -14.72
CA LEU A 26 0.95 -0.02 -13.57
C LEU A 26 0.73 -1.01 -12.42
N ILE A 27 0.31 -2.25 -12.70
CA ILE A 27 0.17 -3.30 -11.68
C ILE A 27 1.53 -3.57 -10.99
N LYS A 28 2.60 -3.69 -11.77
CA LYS A 28 3.95 -3.95 -11.27
C LYS A 28 4.47 -2.79 -10.42
N LEU A 29 4.23 -1.55 -10.84
CA LEU A 29 4.63 -0.34 -10.10
C LEU A 29 3.81 -0.13 -8.82
N ASN A 30 2.53 -0.49 -8.83
CA ASN A 30 1.68 -0.42 -7.64
C ASN A 30 2.08 -1.49 -6.58
N SER A 31 2.43 -2.69 -7.02
CA SER A 31 2.80 -3.77 -6.09
C SER A 31 4.17 -3.52 -5.43
N ASN A 32 5.10 -2.86 -6.14
CA ASN A 32 6.43 -2.53 -5.61
C ASN A 32 6.55 -1.13 -4.98
N GLY A 33 5.47 -0.35 -4.95
CA GLY A 33 5.42 0.98 -4.31
C GLY A 33 6.07 2.11 -5.11
N LYS A 34 6.36 1.92 -6.40
CA LYS A 34 6.98 2.94 -7.28
C LYS A 34 6.00 3.66 -8.20
N LEU A 35 4.70 3.46 -8.01
CA LEU A 35 3.68 4.06 -8.86
C LEU A 35 3.69 5.58 -8.77
N ASP A 36 3.81 6.15 -7.56
CA ASP A 36 3.78 7.59 -7.37
C ASP A 36 5.00 8.28 -8.01
N GLU A 37 6.21 7.72 -7.84
CA GLU A 37 7.45 8.20 -8.50
C GLU A 37 7.32 8.21 -10.03
N PHE A 38 6.75 7.14 -10.61
CA PHE A 38 6.53 7.07 -12.05
C PHE A 38 5.55 8.14 -12.55
N LEU A 39 4.47 8.39 -11.80
CA LEU A 39 3.49 9.42 -12.17
C LEU A 39 4.05 10.83 -12.00
N GLU A 40 4.92 11.08 -11.03
CA GLU A 40 5.64 12.36 -10.90
C GLU A 40 6.54 12.64 -12.11
N VAL A 41 7.28 11.63 -12.61
CA VAL A 41 8.11 11.78 -13.81
C VAL A 41 7.28 12.14 -15.06
N LEU A 42 6.05 11.66 -15.14
CA LEU A 42 5.12 11.97 -16.23
C LEU A 42 4.34 13.28 -16.03
N ASP A 43 4.55 13.97 -14.91
CA ASP A 43 3.74 15.12 -14.48
C ASP A 43 2.23 14.79 -14.31
N LEU A 44 1.94 13.53 -13.96
CA LEU A 44 0.60 12.96 -13.80
C LEU A 44 0.27 12.58 -12.34
N GLY A 45 1.05 13.06 -11.37
CA GLY A 45 0.87 12.74 -9.93
C GLY A 45 -0.52 13.09 -9.40
N TYR A 46 -1.23 14.04 -10.02
CA TYR A 46 -2.59 14.40 -9.64
C TYR A 46 -3.59 13.25 -9.81
N LEU A 47 -3.31 12.24 -10.63
CA LEU A 47 -4.22 11.11 -10.88
C LEU A 47 -4.38 10.17 -9.66
N THR A 48 -3.39 10.07 -8.77
CA THR A 48 -3.49 9.25 -7.56
C THR A 48 -4.09 10.00 -6.37
N SER A 49 -4.00 11.33 -6.36
CA SER A 49 -4.50 12.17 -5.27
C SER A 49 -6.04 12.18 -5.07
N GLN A 50 -6.81 11.62 -6.00
CA GLN A 50 -8.28 11.51 -5.87
C GLN A 50 -8.76 10.25 -5.13
N ASN A 51 -7.88 9.26 -4.90
CA ASN A 51 -8.21 8.09 -4.08
C ASN A 51 -7.75 8.33 -2.64
N THR A 52 -8.68 8.71 -1.76
CA THR A 52 -8.45 8.78 -0.30
C THR A 52 -8.17 7.41 0.32
N TYR A 53 -8.35 6.32 -0.43
CA TYR A 53 -8.00 4.97 -0.02
C TYR A 53 -6.48 4.75 -0.10
N ARG A 54 -5.78 5.13 0.97
CA ARG A 54 -4.41 4.67 1.24
C ARG A 54 -4.50 3.39 2.09
N PRO A 55 -4.31 2.20 1.51
CA PRO A 55 -4.13 1.01 2.33
C PRO A 55 -2.82 1.21 3.09
N TYR A 56 -2.89 1.48 4.39
CA TYR A 56 -1.72 1.57 5.26
C TYR A 56 -1.03 0.19 5.31
N ARG A 57 -0.23 -0.13 4.29
CA ARG A 57 0.40 -1.46 4.11
C ARG A 57 1.37 -1.80 5.24
N SER A 58 1.94 -0.78 5.89
CA SER A 58 2.83 -0.88 7.05
C SER A 58 2.19 -0.40 8.36
N GLY A 59 0.92 0.02 8.35
CA GLY A 59 0.26 0.52 9.56
C GLY A 59 0.12 -0.56 10.64
N LYS A 60 0.12 -0.15 11.90
CA LYS A 60 -0.26 -1.02 13.01
C LYS A 60 -1.79 -1.22 13.05
N ILE A 61 -2.21 -2.41 13.41
CA ILE A 61 -3.61 -2.81 13.60
C ILE A 61 -3.83 -2.94 15.11
N VAL A 62 -4.58 -2.00 15.68
CA VAL A 62 -4.86 -2.04 17.13
C VAL A 62 -6.22 -2.72 17.36
N VAL A 63 -6.22 -3.76 18.18
CA VAL A 63 -7.42 -4.51 18.55
C VAL A 63 -7.73 -4.20 20.01
N VAL A 64 -8.85 -3.51 20.25
CA VAL A 64 -9.28 -3.09 21.58
C VAL A 64 -10.63 -3.72 21.90
N GLY A 65 -10.74 -4.37 23.06
CA GLY A 65 -12.00 -4.96 23.53
C GLY A 65 -11.78 -6.24 24.32
N GLN A 66 -12.73 -6.57 25.19
CA GLN A 66 -12.62 -7.80 25.99
C GLN A 66 -12.84 -9.04 25.12
N THR A 67 -11.97 -10.03 25.26
CA THR A 67 -12.12 -11.35 24.65
C THR A 67 -11.62 -12.44 25.58
N GLU A 68 -12.26 -13.61 25.52
CA GLU A 68 -11.79 -14.84 26.18
C GLU A 68 -10.80 -15.63 25.30
N VAL A 69 -10.67 -15.23 24.03
CA VAL A 69 -9.76 -15.85 23.07
C VAL A 69 -8.32 -15.40 23.34
N LYS A 70 -7.40 -16.35 23.42
CA LYS A 70 -5.97 -16.07 23.58
C LYS A 70 -5.43 -15.28 22.39
N GLU A 71 -4.57 -14.30 22.66
CA GLU A 71 -3.90 -13.48 21.64
C GLU A 71 -3.21 -14.32 20.55
N SER A 72 -2.58 -15.44 20.94
CA SER A 72 -1.93 -16.37 20.00
C SER A 72 -2.87 -16.95 18.95
N ILE A 73 -4.15 -17.14 19.29
CA ILE A 73 -5.17 -17.65 18.36
C ILE A 73 -5.55 -16.55 17.36
N LEU A 74 -5.75 -15.32 17.83
CA LEU A 74 -6.04 -14.16 16.96
C LEU A 74 -4.89 -13.91 15.98
N LEU A 75 -3.65 -14.00 16.46
CA LEU A 75 -2.45 -13.90 15.63
C LEU A 75 -2.33 -15.05 14.61
N GLY A 76 -2.74 -16.27 14.98
CA GLY A 76 -2.79 -17.40 14.05
C GLY A 76 -3.81 -17.20 12.93
N VAL A 77 -4.99 -16.66 13.25
CA VAL A 77 -6.00 -16.29 12.26
C VAL A 77 -5.46 -15.19 11.34
N ALA A 78 -4.82 -14.16 11.90
CA ALA A 78 -4.22 -13.09 11.12
C ALA A 78 -3.19 -13.60 10.10
N GLU A 79 -2.30 -14.51 10.51
CA GLU A 79 -1.35 -15.16 9.59
C GLU A 79 -2.06 -15.97 8.50
N SER A 80 -3.13 -16.70 8.84
CA SER A 80 -3.91 -17.46 7.85
C SER A 80 -4.58 -16.55 6.81
N CYS A 81 -4.86 -15.29 7.17
CA CYS A 81 -5.36 -14.25 6.28
C CYS A 81 -4.25 -13.46 5.57
N GLY A 82 -2.97 -13.83 5.75
CA GLY A 82 -1.83 -13.15 5.12
C GLY A 82 -1.44 -11.83 5.78
N VAL A 83 -1.87 -11.57 7.01
CA VAL A 83 -1.49 -10.38 7.77
C VAL A 83 -0.44 -10.74 8.81
N SER A 84 0.70 -10.06 8.76
CA SER A 84 1.82 -10.36 9.64
C SER A 84 1.53 -10.03 11.12
N LYS A 85 1.98 -10.90 12.03
CA LYS A 85 1.74 -10.79 13.48
C LYS A 85 2.31 -9.52 14.09
N ASP A 86 3.46 -9.07 13.61
CA ASP A 86 4.14 -7.86 14.08
C ASP A 86 3.32 -6.59 13.81
N ARG A 87 2.29 -6.64 12.97
CA ARG A 87 1.41 -5.50 12.73
C ARG A 87 0.38 -5.28 13.83
N PHE A 88 0.15 -6.25 14.71
CA PHE A 88 -0.91 -6.14 15.71
C PHE A 88 -0.44 -5.52 17.03
N GLU A 89 -1.34 -4.78 17.67
CA GLU A 89 -1.26 -4.36 19.06
C GLU A 89 -2.58 -4.70 19.74
N PHE A 90 -2.52 -5.48 20.83
CA PHE A 90 -3.68 -6.03 21.50
C PHE A 90 -3.92 -5.35 22.85
N CYS A 91 -5.12 -4.83 23.04
CA CYS A 91 -5.62 -4.35 24.32
C CYS A 91 -6.91 -5.11 24.68
N LEU A 92 -6.72 -6.36 25.11
CA LEU A 92 -7.80 -7.35 25.26
C LEU A 92 -8.43 -7.43 26.67
N ASP A 93 -7.91 -6.64 27.60
CA ASP A 93 -8.40 -6.56 28.98
C ASP A 93 -9.30 -5.33 29.12
N TYR A 94 -10.50 -5.53 29.66
CA TYR A 94 -11.52 -4.48 29.83
C TYR A 94 -11.02 -3.29 30.66
N ASN A 95 -10.23 -3.53 31.71
CA ASN A 95 -9.67 -2.48 32.56
C ASN A 95 -8.52 -1.76 31.86
N LYS A 96 -7.72 -2.47 31.06
CA LYS A 96 -6.68 -1.84 30.23
C LYS A 96 -7.27 -1.00 29.10
N ALA A 97 -8.37 -1.44 28.49
CA ALA A 97 -9.04 -0.73 27.40
C ALA A 97 -9.55 0.65 27.85
N LYS A 98 -10.05 0.77 29.09
CA LYS A 98 -10.53 2.06 29.66
C LYS A 98 -9.45 3.14 29.77
N SER A 99 -8.19 2.74 29.92
CA SER A 99 -7.05 3.64 30.10
C SER A 99 -6.11 3.64 28.89
N TYR A 100 -6.53 3.02 27.79
CA TYR A 100 -5.72 2.94 26.59
C TYR A 100 -5.49 4.34 26.01
N ASN A 101 -4.23 4.67 25.72
CA ASN A 101 -3.87 5.98 25.20
C ASN A 101 -4.08 6.05 23.68
N PHE A 102 -5.29 6.41 23.27
CA PHE A 102 -5.65 6.58 21.87
C PHE A 102 -4.90 7.73 21.16
N LYS A 103 -4.23 8.63 21.89
CA LYS A 103 -3.40 9.68 21.27
C LYS A 103 -2.12 9.15 20.62
N LYS A 104 -1.81 7.86 20.80
CA LYS A 104 -0.70 7.17 20.14
C LYS A 104 -1.09 6.61 18.76
N MET A 105 -2.37 6.69 18.40
CA MET A 105 -2.92 6.33 17.08
C MET A 105 -3.00 7.56 16.20
#